data_AF-A0A359MR83-F1
#
_entry.id   AF-A0A359MR83-F1
#
_cell.length_a   1.000
_cell.length_b   1.000
_cell.length_c   1.000
_cell.angle_alpha   90.00
_cell.angle_beta   90.00
_cell.angle_gamma   90.00
#
_symmetry.space_group_name_H-M   'P 1'
#
loop_
_entity.id
_entity.type
_entity.pdbx_description
1 polymer ?
#
loop_
_entity_poly.entity_id
_entity_poly.type
_entity_poly.pdbx_seq_one_letter_code
_entity_poly.pdbx_strand_id
1 'polypeptide(L)' 'SEEVDQLVIRLSRKEILQKSLDNYGYIMIAETMEDAIDTANEIASEHLEIMTKDPFL' A
#
# COMPACT_ATOMS: atom_id res chain seq x y z
N SER A 1 1.36 1.27 -11.17
CA SER A 1 1.78 2.11 -10.02
C SER A 1 2.29 3.47 -10.50
N GLU A 2 1.63 4.11 -11.47
CA GLU A 2 2.23 5.22 -12.23
C GLU A 2 2.67 6.40 -11.35
N GLU A 3 1.85 6.81 -10.37
CA GLU A 3 2.18 7.93 -9.48
C GLU A 3 3.39 7.62 -8.57
N VAL A 4 3.47 6.40 -8.04
CA VAL A 4 4.60 5.97 -7.19
C VAL A 4 5.89 6.03 -7.99
N ASP A 5 5.88 5.57 -9.24
CA ASP A 5 7.05 5.57 -10.11
C ASP A 5 7.54 7.02 -10.37
N GLN A 6 6.61 7.95 -10.62
CA GLN A 6 6.94 9.38 -10.78
C GLN A 6 7.46 10.03 -9.50
N LEU A 7 6.96 9.64 -8.34
CA LEU A 7 7.44 10.16 -7.05
C LEU A 7 8.84 9.65 -6.72
N VAL A 8 9.08 8.35 -6.89
CA VAL A 8 10.37 7.71 -6.61
C VAL A 8 11.50 8.37 -7.40
N ILE A 9 11.27 8.75 -8.67
CA ILE A 9 12.28 9.42 -9.50
C ILE A 9 12.69 10.79 -8.96
N ARG A 10 11.82 11.50 -8.25
CA ARG A 10 12.02 12.92 -7.83
C ARG A 10 12.47 13.08 -6.38
N LEU A 11 12.30 12.06 -5.54
CA LEU A 11 12.60 12.14 -4.11
C LEU A 11 14.08 11.86 -3.82
N SER A 12 14.64 12.57 -2.84
CA SER A 12 16.07 12.55 -2.49
C SER A 12 16.60 11.19 -2.00
N ARG A 13 15.72 10.26 -1.64
CA ARG A 13 16.06 8.91 -1.15
C ARG A 13 15.65 7.81 -2.12
N LYS A 14 15.65 8.11 -3.42
CA LYS A 14 15.21 7.22 -4.50
C LYS A 14 15.73 5.79 -4.39
N GLU A 15 17.03 5.60 -4.16
CA GLU A 15 17.66 4.28 -4.15
C GLU A 15 17.12 3.38 -3.02
N ILE A 16 16.87 3.97 -1.85
CA ILE A 16 16.31 3.26 -0.70
C ILE A 16 14.83 2.93 -0.97
N LEU A 17 14.07 3.90 -1.49
CA LEU A 17 12.66 3.72 -1.83
C LEU A 17 12.48 2.61 -2.87
N GLN A 18 13.26 2.64 -3.95
CA GLN A 18 13.21 1.63 -5.00
C GLN A 18 13.54 0.24 -4.44
N LYS A 19 14.61 0.10 -3.66
CA LYS A 19 14.97 -1.19 -3.06
C LYS A 19 13.88 -1.72 -2.13
N SER A 20 13.21 -0.84 -1.38
CA SER A 20 12.09 -1.24 -0.51
C SER A 20 10.90 -1.74 -1.33
N LEU A 21 10.52 -1.01 -2.37
CA LEU A 21 9.43 -1.38 -3.27
C LEU A 21 9.71 -2.68 -4.03
N ASP A 22 10.92 -2.85 -4.56
CA ASP A 22 11.31 -4.04 -5.33
C ASP A 22 11.25 -5.34 -4.51
N ASN A 23 11.57 -5.26 -3.21
CA ASN A 23 11.64 -6.44 -2.34
C ASN A 23 10.35 -6.68 -1.54
N TYR A 24 9.59 -5.63 -1.23
CA TYR A 24 8.49 -5.69 -0.26
C TYR A 24 7.23 -4.94 -0.69
N GLY A 25 7.23 -4.23 -1.82
CA GLY A 25 6.07 -3.51 -2.31
C GLY A 25 5.09 -4.42 -3.02
N TYR A 26 3.82 -4.41 -2.61
CA TYR A 26 2.76 -5.21 -3.22
C TYR A 26 1.48 -4.37 -3.38
N ILE A 27 0.74 -4.64 -4.46
CA ILE A 27 -0.62 -4.17 -4.66
C ILE A 27 -1.51 -5.39 -4.70
N MET A 28 -2.44 -5.47 -3.76
CA MET A 28 -3.45 -6.51 -3.72
C MET A 28 -4.79 -5.92 -4.18
N ILE A 29 -5.43 -6.61 -5.11
CA ILE A 29 -6.77 -6.26 -5.59
C ILE A 29 -7.75 -7.27 -5.00
N ALA A 30 -8.64 -6.80 -4.15
CA ALA A 30 -9.73 -7.59 -3.58
C ALA A 30 -10.99 -7.46 -4.46
N GLU A 31 -11.81 -8.51 -4.51
CA GLU A 31 -13.09 -8.48 -5.25
C GLU A 31 -14.15 -7.69 -4.48
N THR A 32 -14.16 -7.80 -3.15
CA THR A 32 -15.09 -7.11 -2.26
C THR A 32 -14.37 -6.40 -1.11
N MET A 33 -15.11 -5.52 -0.41
CA MET A 33 -14.60 -4.86 0.79
C MET A 33 -14.34 -5.87 1.92
N GLU A 34 -15.17 -6.91 2.04
CA GLU A 34 -15.00 -7.94 3.07
C GLU A 34 -13.67 -8.68 2.87
N ASP A 35 -13.36 -9.09 1.63
CA ASP A 35 -12.09 -9.76 1.32
C ASP A 35 -10.88 -8.86 1.65
N ALA A 36 -11.00 -7.55 1.43
CA ALA A 36 -9.96 -6.58 1.76
C ALA A 36 -9.77 -6.46 3.28
N ILE A 37 -10.86 -6.45 4.05
CA ILE A 37 -10.84 -6.39 5.52
C ILE A 37 -10.23 -7.67 6.09
N ASP A 38 -10.69 -8.84 5.64
CA ASP A 38 -10.17 -10.14 6.09
C ASP A 38 -8.68 -10.26 5.81
N THR A 39 -8.25 -9.88 4.62
CA THR A 39 -6.83 -9.92 4.29
C THR A 39 -6.00 -8.93 5.12
N ALA A 40 -6.50 -7.71 5.36
CA ALA A 40 -5.82 -6.75 6.22
C ALA A 40 -5.70 -7.27 7.67
N ASN A 41 -6.73 -7.94 8.18
CA ASN A 41 -6.72 -8.58 9.49
C ASN A 41 -5.68 -9.71 9.58
N GLU A 42 -5.55 -10.54 8.54
CA GLU A 42 -4.55 -11.60 8.49
C GLU A 42 -3.11 -11.07 8.41
N ILE A 43 -2.90 -9.99 7.64
CA ILE A 43 -1.59 -9.34 7.54
C ILE A 43 -1.17 -8.72 8.89
N ALA A 44 -2.15 -8.22 9.66
CA ALA A 44 -1.94 -7.62 10.97
C ALA A 44 -0.83 -6.54 10.95
N SER A 45 -0.93 -5.62 9.99
CA SER A 45 0.06 -4.57 9.75
C SER A 45 0.33 -3.73 11.01
N GLU A 46 1.60 -3.36 11.22
CA GLU A 46 2.00 -2.44 12.30
C GLU A 46 1.26 -1.09 12.17
N HIS A 47 1.27 -0.52 10.96
CA HIS A 47 0.54 0.70 10.62
C HIS A 47 -0.54 0.37 9.58
N LEU A 48 -1.75 0.88 9.80
CA LEU A 48 -2.89 0.71 8.91
C LEU A 48 -3.50 2.08 8.58
N GLU A 49 -3.60 2.42 7.31
CA GLU A 49 -4.31 3.61 6.81
C GLU A 49 -5.60 3.18 6.11
N ILE A 50 -6.75 3.71 6.54
CA ILE A 50 -8.06 3.39 5.96
C ILE A 50 -8.51 4.58 5.10
N MET A 51 -8.28 4.48 3.79
CA MET A 51 -8.64 5.52 2.82
C MET A 51 -9.91 5.14 2.03
N THR A 52 -11.04 5.02 2.72
CA THR A 52 -12.35 4.75 2.12
C THR A 52 -13.25 5.98 2.20
N LYS A 53 -14.39 5.96 1.50
CA LYS A 53 -15.39 7.05 1.59
C LYS A 53 -15.91 7.22 3.02
N ASP A 54 -15.93 6.15 3.79
CA ASP A 54 -16.58 6.08 5.08
C ASP A 54 -15.86 5.11 6.03
N PRO A 55 -14.80 5.58 6.71
CA PRO A 55 -13.86 4.70 7.42
C PRO A 55 -14.25 4.34 8.86
N PHE A 56 -15.34 4.89 9.41
CA PHE A 56 -15.68 4.77 10.84
C PHE A 56 -17.12 4.36 11.15
N LEU A 57 -17.95 4.08 10.13
CA LEU A 57 -19.40 3.92 10.32
C LEU A 57 -19.85 2.52 10.75
#